data_AF-X1F6U2-F1
#
_entry.id   AF-X1F6U2-F1
#
_cell.length_a   1.000
_cell.length_b   1.000
_cell.length_c   1.000
_cell.angle_alpha   90.00
_cell.angle_beta   90.00
_cell.angle_gamma   90.00
#
_symmetry.space_group_name_H-M   'P 1'
#
loop_
_entity.id
_entity.type
_entity.pdbx_description
1 polymer ?
#
loop_
_entity_poly.entity_id
_entity_poly.type
_entity_poly.pdbx_seq_one_letter_code
_entity_poly.pdbx_strand_id
1 'polypeptide(L)'
;QLLLIVSDRISAFDVVLPCGIPNKGSVLNQLSIFWFKQTADLIPNHLLEAVDDVHCLDTYIPAEKRFSYPSYLSGRSMVVTKAKLIPVECVVRGYISGSAWAEYQQYGTISGLPIQRGLQESQELPEPLFTPTTKAETGHDLPITMDEVKRLVGEALAEEMSEKSLAIYSHAREYARERGIIIADTK
;
A
#
# COMPACT_ATOMS: atom_id res chain seq x y z
N GLN A 1 0.93 20.81 0.02
CA GLN A 1 1.00 19.81 -1.08
C GLN A 1 2.41 19.25 -1.12
N LEU A 2 2.60 18.09 -1.74
CA LEU A 2 3.91 17.46 -1.96
C LEU A 2 3.98 16.98 -3.41
N LEU A 3 5.20 16.90 -3.94
CA LEU A 3 5.49 16.16 -5.17
C LEU A 3 6.07 14.81 -4.77
N LEU A 4 5.35 13.73 -5.04
CA LEU A 4 5.87 12.37 -4.90
C LEU A 4 6.53 11.97 -6.22
N ILE A 5 7.80 11.56 -6.15
CA ILE A 5 8.58 11.11 -7.31
C ILE A 5 8.97 9.66 -7.06
N VAL A 6 8.45 8.75 -7.88
CA VAL A 6 8.77 7.32 -7.78
C VAL A 6 10.06 7.06 -8.55
N SER A 7 11.12 6.70 -7.83
CA SER A 7 12.42 6.38 -8.43
C SER A 7 12.47 4.95 -8.97
N ASP A 8 13.49 4.69 -9.78
CA ASP A 8 13.80 3.34 -10.30
C ASP A 8 14.56 2.47 -9.28
N ARG A 9 14.85 2.98 -8.07
CA ARG A 9 15.44 2.18 -6.99
C ARG A 9 14.50 1.05 -6.57
N ILE A 10 15.10 -0.06 -6.15
CA ILE A 10 14.42 -1.24 -5.63
C ILE A 10 15.12 -1.69 -4.36
N SER A 11 14.35 -2.24 -3.42
CA SER A 11 14.86 -2.83 -2.20
C SER A 11 14.36 -4.27 -2.06
N ALA A 12 15.15 -5.07 -1.35
CA ALA A 12 14.78 -6.40 -0.90
C ALA A 12 15.38 -6.61 0.49
N PHE A 13 14.61 -7.21 1.41
CA PHE A 13 15.04 -7.43 2.80
C PHE A 13 15.60 -6.17 3.47
N ASP A 14 14.88 -5.05 3.32
CA ASP A 14 15.25 -3.72 3.85
C ASP A 14 16.58 -3.14 3.35
N VAL A 15 17.17 -3.71 2.30
CA VAL A 15 18.39 -3.20 1.66
C VAL A 15 18.07 -2.65 0.28
N VAL A 16 18.46 -1.40 0.02
CA VAL A 16 18.39 -0.79 -1.31
C VAL A 16 19.49 -1.39 -2.18
N LEU A 17 19.09 -1.99 -3.31
CA LEU A 17 20.04 -2.60 -4.24
C LEU A 17 20.86 -1.52 -4.97
N PRO A 18 22.11 -1.82 -5.35
CA PRO A 18 23.00 -0.84 -5.99
C PRO A 18 22.51 -0.41 -7.37
N CYS A 19 21.78 -1.27 -8.07
CA CYS A 19 21.24 -1.01 -9.40
C CYS A 19 19.72 -0.85 -9.34
N GLY A 20 19.21 0.22 -9.98
CA GLY A 20 17.77 0.40 -10.20
C GLY A 20 17.24 -0.46 -11.35
N ILE A 21 15.93 -0.58 -11.44
CA ILE A 21 15.22 -1.22 -12.55
C ILE A 21 14.69 -0.11 -13.48
N PRO A 22 15.19 0.00 -14.73
CA PRO A 22 14.76 1.06 -15.64
C PRO A 22 13.24 1.12 -15.78
N ASN A 23 12.68 2.34 -15.73
CA ASN A 23 11.25 2.63 -15.84
C ASN A 23 10.33 2.07 -14.74
N LYS A 24 10.86 1.38 -13.73
CA LYS A 24 10.08 0.91 -12.58
C LYS A 24 9.27 2.04 -11.94
N GLY A 25 9.89 3.20 -11.75
CA GLY A 25 9.22 4.34 -11.14
C GLY A 25 8.01 4.82 -11.93
N SER A 26 8.13 4.90 -13.26
CA SER A 26 7.03 5.28 -14.15
C SER A 26 5.88 4.27 -14.11
N VAL A 27 6.19 2.98 -14.23
CA VAL A 27 5.18 1.90 -14.19
C VAL A 27 4.45 1.89 -12.85
N LEU A 28 5.17 1.97 -11.73
CA LEU A 28 4.55 1.95 -10.40
C LEU A 28 3.72 3.20 -10.13
N ASN A 29 4.16 4.38 -10.57
CA ASN A 29 3.39 5.61 -10.44
C ASN A 29 2.06 5.52 -11.19
N GLN A 30 2.08 5.04 -12.43
CA GLN A 30 0.86 4.83 -13.23
C GLN A 30 -0.06 3.77 -12.63
N LEU A 31 0.51 2.69 -12.08
CA LEU A 31 -0.25 1.65 -11.39
C LEU A 31 -0.95 2.20 -10.13
N SER A 32 -0.26 3.03 -9.34
CA SER A 32 -0.87 3.72 -8.19
C SER A 32 -2.00 4.65 -8.64
N ILE A 33 -1.79 5.47 -9.68
CA ILE A 33 -2.82 6.36 -10.23
C ILE A 33 -4.04 5.56 -10.72
N PHE A 34 -3.82 4.44 -11.39
CA PHE A 34 -4.86 3.52 -11.81
C PHE A 34 -5.70 3.06 -10.61
N TRP A 35 -5.06 2.54 -9.56
CA TRP A 35 -5.78 2.07 -8.37
C TRP A 35 -6.47 3.19 -7.60
N PHE A 36 -5.85 4.37 -7.45
CA PHE A 36 -6.51 5.52 -6.85
C PHE A 36 -7.80 5.93 -7.56
N LYS A 37 -7.85 5.79 -8.88
CA LYS A 37 -9.08 6.02 -9.65
C LYS A 37 -10.10 4.91 -9.45
N GLN A 38 -9.68 3.64 -9.42
CA GLN A 38 -10.59 2.50 -9.20
C GLN A 38 -11.23 2.51 -7.81
N THR A 39 -10.52 2.98 -6.79
CA THR A 39 -10.98 2.93 -5.39
C THR A 39 -11.49 4.27 -4.86
N ALA A 40 -11.64 5.28 -5.73
CA ALA A 40 -12.05 6.64 -5.34
C ALA A 40 -13.43 6.68 -4.64
N ASP A 41 -14.35 5.79 -5.00
CA ASP A 41 -15.67 5.69 -4.38
C ASP A 41 -15.64 4.98 -3.02
N LEU A 42 -14.59 4.20 -2.75
CA LEU A 42 -14.42 3.48 -1.49
C LEU A 42 -13.81 4.39 -0.42
N ILE A 43 -12.78 5.16 -0.78
CA ILE A 43 -12.09 6.08 0.13
C ILE A 43 -11.48 7.27 -0.65
N PRO A 44 -11.54 8.50 -0.10
CA PRO A 44 -10.75 9.60 -0.62
C PRO A 44 -9.26 9.27 -0.54
N ASN A 45 -8.51 9.64 -1.57
CA ASN A 45 -7.07 9.45 -1.61
C ASN A 45 -6.34 10.80 -1.76
N HIS A 46 -5.01 10.76 -1.62
CA HIS A 46 -4.19 11.97 -1.59
C HIS A 46 -3.87 12.56 -2.97
N LEU A 47 -4.25 11.89 -4.08
CA LEU A 47 -3.87 12.28 -5.44
C LEU A 47 -4.60 13.58 -5.81
N LEU A 48 -3.82 14.59 -6.21
CA LEU A 48 -4.37 15.83 -6.79
C LEU A 48 -4.23 15.82 -8.31
N GLU A 49 -3.03 15.52 -8.80
CA GLU A 49 -2.75 15.52 -10.23
C GLU A 49 -1.60 14.55 -10.57
N ALA A 50 -1.77 13.79 -11.65
CA ALA A 50 -0.70 13.01 -12.25
C ALA A 50 0.19 13.93 -13.09
N VAL A 51 1.51 13.82 -12.97
CA VAL A 51 2.43 14.65 -13.75
C VAL A 51 2.70 13.95 -15.09
N ASP A 52 1.78 14.11 -16.05
CA ASP A 52 1.97 13.63 -17.42
C ASP A 52 2.76 14.64 -18.26
N ASP A 53 2.58 15.94 -17.99
CA ASP A 53 3.40 17.04 -18.47
C ASP A 53 3.98 17.79 -17.26
N VAL A 54 5.28 18.04 -17.27
CA VAL A 54 5.95 18.76 -16.18
C VAL A 54 5.46 20.20 -16.02
N HIS A 55 4.86 20.79 -17.06
CA HIS A 55 4.28 22.12 -16.99
C HIS A 55 3.00 22.20 -16.14
N CYS A 56 2.38 21.07 -15.77
CA CYS A 56 1.27 21.12 -14.80
C CYS A 56 1.73 21.64 -13.43
N LEU A 57 3.03 21.49 -13.11
CA LEU A 57 3.63 21.98 -11.87
C LEU A 57 3.57 23.51 -11.74
N ASP A 58 3.41 24.25 -12.84
CA ASP A 58 3.23 25.70 -12.83
C ASP A 58 1.98 26.15 -12.06
N THR A 59 0.95 25.30 -11.98
CA THR A 59 -0.27 25.53 -11.18
C THR A 59 0.04 25.53 -9.67
N TYR A 60 1.07 24.79 -9.27
CA TYR A 60 1.44 24.59 -7.87
C TYR A 60 2.66 25.40 -7.43
N ILE A 61 3.42 25.96 -8.37
CA ILE A 61 4.67 26.69 -8.13
C ILE A 61 4.52 28.15 -8.61
N PRO A 62 4.68 29.15 -7.71
CA PRO A 62 4.66 30.56 -8.08
C PRO A 62 5.69 30.88 -9.18
N ALA A 63 5.35 31.78 -10.09
CA ALA A 63 6.14 32.08 -11.29
C ALA A 63 7.62 32.38 -10.99
N GLU A 64 7.89 33.10 -9.90
CA GLU A 64 9.21 33.49 -9.43
C GLU A 64 10.06 32.32 -8.89
N LYS A 65 9.46 31.16 -8.63
CA LYS A 65 10.14 29.93 -8.16
C LYS A 65 10.20 28.84 -9.23
N ARG A 66 9.67 29.10 -10.43
CA ARG A 66 9.69 28.14 -11.54
C ARG A 66 11.11 27.98 -12.08
N PHE A 67 11.41 26.79 -12.55
CA PHE A 67 12.69 26.43 -13.16
C PHE A 67 12.43 25.43 -14.29
N SER A 68 13.43 25.18 -15.11
CA SER A 68 13.33 24.14 -16.15
C SER A 68 13.20 22.77 -15.48
N TYR A 69 12.00 22.20 -15.50
CA TYR A 69 11.72 20.93 -14.85
C TYR A 69 12.42 19.78 -15.59
N PRO A 70 13.07 18.85 -14.88
CA PRO A 70 13.60 17.66 -15.51
C PRO A 70 12.50 16.85 -16.18
N SER A 71 12.69 16.48 -17.45
CA SER A 71 11.71 15.72 -18.22
C SER A 71 11.39 14.36 -17.61
N TYR A 72 12.31 13.77 -16.83
CA TYR A 72 12.09 12.50 -16.16
C TYR A 72 10.96 12.55 -15.14
N LEU A 73 10.51 13.73 -14.69
CA LEU A 73 9.40 13.85 -13.75
C LEU A 73 8.07 13.38 -14.36
N SER A 74 7.91 13.53 -15.67
CA SER A 74 6.74 13.05 -16.41
C SER A 74 6.57 11.53 -16.26
N GLY A 75 5.34 11.10 -16.02
CA GLY A 75 4.93 9.69 -15.92
C GLY A 75 5.34 8.97 -14.63
N ARG A 76 6.26 9.53 -13.83
CA ARG A 76 6.72 8.95 -12.55
C ARG A 76 6.48 9.82 -11.31
N SER A 77 5.78 10.93 -11.49
CA SER A 77 5.48 11.85 -10.39
C SER A 77 3.99 12.12 -10.27
N MET A 78 3.57 12.49 -9.06
CA MET A 78 2.22 12.93 -8.76
C MET A 78 2.24 14.05 -7.72
N VAL A 79 1.36 15.02 -7.89
CA VAL A 79 1.10 16.05 -6.88
C VAL A 79 0.06 15.50 -5.91
N VAL A 80 0.36 15.59 -4.61
CA VAL A 80 -0.50 15.04 -3.56
C VAL A 80 -0.76 16.01 -2.42
N THR A 81 -1.85 15.78 -1.72
CA THR A 81 -2.14 16.42 -0.44
C THR A 81 -1.25 15.81 0.65
N LYS A 82 -0.61 16.68 1.45
CA LYS A 82 0.14 16.21 2.62
C LYS A 82 -0.85 15.73 3.67
N ALA A 83 -0.89 14.42 3.92
CA ALA A 83 -1.74 13.82 4.94
C ALA A 83 -1.01 13.67 6.29
N LYS A 84 -1.77 13.61 7.38
CA LYS A 84 -1.29 13.11 8.67
C LYS A 84 -1.36 11.58 8.62
N LEU A 85 -0.23 10.91 8.78
CA LEU A 85 -0.17 9.45 8.76
C LEU A 85 -0.80 8.87 10.02
N ILE A 86 -1.54 7.78 9.86
CA ILE A 86 -1.95 6.90 10.94
C ILE A 86 -0.82 5.89 11.16
N PRO A 87 -0.33 5.68 12.39
CA PRO A 87 0.87 4.88 12.67
C PRO A 87 0.59 3.36 12.67
N VAL A 88 -0.13 2.88 11.67
CA VAL A 88 -0.54 1.47 11.51
C VAL A 88 -0.41 1.11 10.04
N GLU A 89 0.20 -0.03 9.76
CA GLU A 89 0.24 -0.59 8.42
C GLU A 89 -1.00 -1.49 8.23
N CYS A 90 -1.86 -1.13 7.28
CA CYS A 90 -3.13 -1.79 7.03
C CYS A 90 -2.96 -2.99 6.09
N VAL A 91 -2.36 -4.07 6.58
CA VAL A 91 -2.16 -5.27 5.76
C VAL A 91 -3.46 -6.08 5.66
N VAL A 92 -3.83 -6.48 4.44
CA VAL A 92 -4.93 -7.43 4.19
C VAL A 92 -4.42 -8.64 3.44
N ARG A 93 -4.84 -9.83 3.85
CA ARG A 93 -4.41 -11.12 3.27
C ARG A 93 -5.63 -11.90 2.81
N GLY A 94 -5.66 -12.30 1.55
CA GLY A 94 -6.65 -13.29 1.06
C GLY A 94 -6.03 -14.65 0.76
N TYR A 95 -4.70 -14.77 0.86
CA TYR A 95 -3.97 -16.03 0.71
C TYR A 95 -2.92 -16.12 1.82
N ILE A 96 -2.64 -17.34 2.28
CA ILE A 96 -1.63 -17.57 3.31
C ILE A 96 -0.24 -17.73 2.70
N SER A 97 0.62 -16.72 2.88
CA SER A 97 2.00 -16.75 2.39
C SER A 97 2.92 -15.89 3.27
N GLY A 98 4.22 -15.89 2.99
CA GLY A 98 5.20 -15.05 3.67
C GLY A 98 5.19 -15.21 5.20
N SER A 99 5.20 -14.08 5.91
CA SER A 99 5.21 -14.08 7.38
C SER A 99 3.98 -14.73 8.01
N ALA A 100 2.81 -14.66 7.36
CA ALA A 100 1.60 -15.33 7.84
C ALA A 100 1.70 -16.86 7.74
N TRP A 101 2.32 -17.38 6.67
CA TRP A 101 2.57 -18.82 6.55
C TRP A 101 3.59 -19.29 7.59
N ALA A 102 4.68 -18.55 7.80
CA ALA A 102 5.67 -18.87 8.81
C ALA A 102 5.08 -18.93 10.23
N GLU A 103 4.23 -17.96 10.59
CA GLU A 103 3.52 -17.96 11.88
C GLU A 103 2.57 -19.15 12.01
N TYR A 104 1.77 -19.42 10.97
CA TYR A 104 0.80 -20.51 10.98
C TYR A 104 1.47 -21.88 11.11
N GLN A 105 2.62 -22.10 10.46
CA GLN A 105 3.38 -23.33 10.62
C GLN A 105 3.85 -23.56 12.06
N GLN A 106 4.23 -22.49 12.76
CA GLN A 106 4.78 -22.57 14.10
C GLN A 106 3.71 -22.61 15.20
N TYR A 107 2.65 -21.83 15.04
CA TYR A 107 1.66 -21.56 16.09
C TYR A 107 0.22 -21.90 15.70
N GLY A 108 -0.05 -22.14 14.41
CA GLY A 108 -1.42 -22.32 13.91
C GLY A 108 -2.24 -21.04 13.88
N THR A 109 -1.57 -19.88 13.89
CA THR A 109 -2.20 -18.55 13.92
C THR A 109 -1.79 -17.68 12.74
N ILE A 110 -2.59 -16.66 12.43
CA ILE A 110 -2.22 -15.54 11.55
C ILE A 110 -2.43 -14.25 12.35
N SER A 111 -1.35 -13.51 12.61
CA SER A 111 -1.39 -12.30 13.46
C SER A 111 -2.05 -12.56 14.81
N GLY A 112 -1.74 -13.70 15.42
CA GLY A 112 -2.28 -14.15 16.71
C GLY A 112 -3.70 -14.73 16.64
N LEU A 113 -4.40 -14.66 15.51
CA LEU A 113 -5.73 -15.24 15.35
C LEU A 113 -5.62 -16.74 15.03
N PRO A 114 -6.27 -17.64 15.80
CA PRO A 114 -6.28 -19.07 15.51
C PRO A 114 -6.93 -19.36 14.16
N ILE A 115 -6.26 -20.16 13.33
CA ILE A 115 -6.74 -20.57 12.02
C ILE A 115 -6.94 -22.08 11.99
N GLN A 116 -7.93 -22.53 11.21
CA GLN A 116 -8.21 -23.95 11.05
C GLN A 116 -6.96 -24.70 10.55
N ARG A 117 -6.68 -25.85 11.16
CA ARG A 117 -5.58 -26.72 10.75
C ARG A 117 -5.79 -27.27 9.34
N GLY A 118 -4.68 -27.56 8.67
CA GLY A 118 -4.65 -28.20 7.36
C GLY A 118 -4.51 -27.25 6.17
N LEU A 119 -4.37 -25.94 6.39
CA LEU A 119 -3.98 -25.02 5.31
C LEU A 119 -2.64 -25.42 4.70
N GLN A 120 -2.55 -25.25 3.38
CA GLN A 120 -1.33 -25.39 2.59
C GLN A 120 -0.72 -24.03 2.26
N GLU A 121 0.57 -24.00 1.94
CA GLU A 121 1.25 -22.77 1.55
C GLU A 121 0.60 -22.17 0.30
N SER A 122 0.39 -20.86 0.30
CA SER A 122 -0.29 -20.09 -0.75
C SER A 122 -1.77 -20.43 -0.95
N GLN A 123 -2.40 -21.15 -0.01
CA GLN A 123 -3.83 -21.44 -0.07
C GLN A 123 -4.67 -20.17 0.09
N GLU A 124 -5.77 -20.09 -0.66
CA GLU A 124 -6.81 -19.06 -0.49
C GLU A 124 -7.46 -19.18 0.89
N LEU A 125 -7.54 -18.07 1.61
CA LEU A 125 -8.24 -18.00 2.88
C LEU A 125 -9.76 -17.98 2.63
N PRO A 126 -10.59 -18.54 3.54
CA PRO A 126 -12.03 -18.51 3.40
C PRO A 126 -12.59 -17.09 3.23
N GLU A 127 -12.02 -16.15 3.98
CA GLU A 127 -12.31 -14.71 3.91
C GLU A 127 -11.00 -13.92 4.04
N PRO A 128 -10.88 -12.74 3.42
CA PRO A 128 -9.73 -11.87 3.61
C PRO A 128 -9.60 -11.44 5.08
N LEU A 129 -8.36 -11.43 5.60
CA LEU A 129 -8.05 -11.05 6.97
C LEU A 129 -7.35 -9.70 7.00
N PHE A 130 -7.83 -8.80 7.86
CA PHE A 130 -7.11 -7.59 8.24
C PHE A 130 -6.07 -7.94 9.32
N THR A 131 -4.79 -7.81 9.00
CA THR A 131 -3.66 -8.23 9.84
C THR A 131 -2.72 -7.05 10.10
N PRO A 132 -3.14 -6.06 10.90
CA PRO A 132 -2.40 -4.81 11.04
C PRO A 132 -1.03 -5.05 11.70
N THR A 133 -0.05 -4.23 11.31
CA THR A 133 1.25 -4.18 11.98
C THR A 133 1.53 -2.78 12.50
N THR A 134 2.44 -2.67 13.48
CA THR A 134 3.03 -1.38 13.82
C THR A 134 3.72 -0.77 12.62
N LYS A 135 3.96 0.54 12.68
CA LYS A 135 4.86 1.25 11.78
C LYS A 135 6.14 1.60 12.53
N ALA A 136 7.17 0.77 12.42
CA ALA A 136 8.42 1.00 13.14
C ALA A 136 9.26 2.10 12.46
N GLU A 137 9.83 3.03 13.25
CA GLU A 137 10.81 4.00 12.71
C GLU A 137 12.18 3.36 12.44
N THR A 138 12.50 2.28 13.17
CA THR A 138 13.71 1.46 13.02
C THR A 138 13.39 0.01 13.38
N GLY A 139 13.88 -0.95 12.60
CA GLY A 139 13.58 -2.39 12.78
C GLY A 139 12.42 -2.86 11.89
N HIS A 140 11.86 -4.03 12.20
CA HIS A 140 10.75 -4.62 11.44
C HIS A 140 9.40 -4.27 12.07
N ASP A 141 8.39 -4.10 11.22
CA ASP A 141 6.99 -3.95 11.65
C ASP A 141 6.52 -5.24 12.35
N LEU A 142 5.80 -5.08 13.46
CA LEU A 142 5.31 -6.19 14.28
C LEU A 142 3.80 -6.32 14.18
N PRO A 143 3.24 -7.54 14.08
CA PRO A 143 1.79 -7.76 14.16
C PRO A 143 1.21 -7.15 15.42
N ILE A 144 0.06 -6.48 15.28
CA ILE A 144 -0.73 -5.95 16.38
C ILE A 144 -2.17 -6.44 16.26
N THR A 145 -2.81 -6.59 17.41
CA THR A 145 -4.22 -6.97 17.51
C THR A 145 -5.12 -5.79 17.18
N MET A 146 -6.37 -6.08 16.81
CA MET A 146 -7.37 -5.04 16.60
C MET A 146 -7.59 -4.18 17.86
N ASP A 147 -7.53 -4.78 19.05
CA ASP A 147 -7.63 -4.05 20.32
C ASP A 147 -6.47 -3.08 20.54
N GLU A 148 -5.27 -3.43 20.08
CA GLU A 148 -4.12 -2.52 20.10
C GLU A 148 -4.30 -1.36 19.12
N VAL A 149 -4.80 -1.63 17.92
CA VAL A 149 -5.16 -0.57 16.96
C VAL A 149 -6.20 0.38 17.58
N LYS A 150 -7.28 -0.17 18.18
CA LYS A 150 -8.31 0.62 18.86
C LYS A 150 -7.73 1.50 19.97
N ARG A 151 -6.77 1.00 20.75
CA ARG A 151 -6.06 1.81 21.77
C ARG A 151 -5.19 2.92 21.18
N LEU A 152 -4.59 2.68 20.02
CA LEU A 152 -3.68 3.63 19.37
C LEU A 152 -4.42 4.78 18.67
N VAL A 153 -5.52 4.47 17.98
CA VAL A 153 -6.17 5.42 17.06
C VAL A 153 -7.62 5.74 17.42
N GLY A 154 -8.19 5.04 18.41
CA GLY A 154 -9.60 5.10 18.78
C GLY A 154 -10.44 4.07 18.02
N GLU A 155 -11.55 3.66 18.64
CA GLU A 155 -12.39 2.56 18.13
C GLU A 155 -12.98 2.84 16.75
N ALA A 156 -13.64 3.99 16.58
CA ALA A 156 -14.29 4.33 15.32
C ALA A 156 -13.32 4.36 14.12
N LEU A 157 -12.14 4.96 14.32
CA LEU A 157 -11.12 5.03 13.26
C LEU A 157 -10.51 3.65 12.97
N ALA A 158 -10.28 2.84 13.99
CA ALA A 158 -9.76 1.49 13.83
C ALA A 158 -10.74 0.62 13.01
N GLU A 159 -12.04 0.72 13.29
CA GLU A 159 -13.08 -0.01 12.57
C GLU A 159 -13.17 0.46 11.12
N GLU A 160 -13.15 1.78 10.88
CA GLU A 160 -13.11 2.34 9.53
C GLU A 160 -11.87 1.86 8.76
N MET A 161 -10.69 1.83 9.39
CA MET A 161 -9.48 1.33 8.76
C MET A 161 -9.62 -0.13 8.31
N SER A 162 -10.15 -0.99 9.17
CA SER A 162 -10.38 -2.41 8.84
C SER A 162 -11.37 -2.56 7.69
N GLU A 163 -12.54 -1.89 7.79
CA GLU A 163 -13.60 -1.94 6.78
C GLU A 163 -13.09 -1.46 5.41
N LYS A 164 -12.45 -0.29 5.36
CA LYS A 164 -11.93 0.28 4.10
C LYS A 164 -10.82 -0.57 3.52
N SER A 165 -9.92 -1.11 4.34
CA SER A 165 -8.83 -1.97 3.86
C SER A 165 -9.37 -3.25 3.22
N LEU A 166 -10.35 -3.91 3.87
CA LEU A 166 -10.99 -5.11 3.36
C LEU A 166 -11.78 -4.83 2.07
N ALA A 167 -12.50 -3.70 2.00
CA ALA A 167 -13.24 -3.29 0.81
C ALA A 167 -12.30 -3.02 -0.39
N ILE A 168 -11.22 -2.26 -0.16
CA ILE A 168 -10.20 -1.96 -1.19
C ILE A 168 -9.55 -3.25 -1.68
N TYR A 169 -9.12 -4.13 -0.77
CA TYR A 169 -8.50 -5.39 -1.12
C TYR A 169 -9.44 -6.27 -1.94
N SER A 170 -10.70 -6.41 -1.51
CA SER A 170 -11.68 -7.26 -2.19
C SER A 170 -11.94 -6.78 -3.62
N HIS A 171 -12.15 -5.47 -3.79
CA HIS A 171 -12.31 -4.86 -5.12
C HIS A 171 -11.10 -5.09 -6.02
N ALA A 172 -9.89 -4.81 -5.50
CA ALA A 172 -8.65 -4.96 -6.28
C ALA A 172 -8.38 -6.42 -6.66
N ARG A 173 -8.64 -7.34 -5.73
CA ARG A 173 -8.49 -8.79 -5.92
C ARG A 173 -9.44 -9.32 -6.99
N GLU A 174 -10.71 -8.95 -6.95
CA GLU A 174 -11.70 -9.35 -7.96
C GLU A 174 -11.29 -8.84 -9.34
N TYR A 175 -10.98 -7.55 -9.44
CA TYR A 175 -10.52 -6.93 -10.69
C TYR A 175 -9.27 -7.62 -11.27
N ALA A 176 -8.29 -7.93 -10.43
CA ALA A 176 -7.05 -8.57 -10.84
C ALA A 176 -7.27 -10.04 -11.24
N ARG A 177 -8.17 -10.76 -10.57
CA ARG A 177 -8.45 -12.18 -10.81
C ARG A 177 -8.99 -12.41 -12.23
N GLU A 178 -9.88 -11.52 -12.69
CA GLU A 178 -10.39 -11.53 -14.08
C GLU A 178 -9.29 -11.36 -15.13
N ARG A 179 -8.14 -10.80 -14.74
CA ARG A 179 -6.98 -10.52 -15.60
C ARG A 179 -5.85 -11.52 -15.39
N GLY A 180 -6.12 -12.63 -14.70
CA GLY A 180 -5.14 -13.69 -14.46
C GLY A 180 -4.07 -13.34 -13.41
N ILE A 181 -4.32 -12.34 -12.57
CA ILE A 181 -3.41 -11.94 -11.47
C ILE A 181 -4.08 -12.25 -10.14
N ILE A 182 -3.37 -12.96 -9.26
CA ILE A 182 -3.77 -13.17 -7.87
C ILE A 182 -3.03 -12.14 -7.00
N ILE A 183 -3.79 -11.30 -6.29
CA ILE A 183 -3.24 -10.44 -5.23
C ILE A 183 -3.31 -11.24 -3.92
N ALA A 184 -2.19 -11.82 -3.51
CA ALA A 184 -2.12 -12.66 -2.31
C ALA A 184 -2.40 -11.86 -1.03
N ASP A 185 -1.71 -10.74 -0.88
CA ASP A 185 -1.87 -9.75 0.16
C ASP A 185 -1.52 -8.35 -0.36
N THR A 186 -1.87 -7.33 0.41
CA THR A 186 -1.48 -5.93 0.15
C THR A 186 -1.34 -5.17 1.46
N LYS A 187 -0.65 -4.03 1.39
CA LYS A 187 -0.47 -3.06 2.47
C LYS A 187 -0.77 -1.66 1.98
#